data_AF-A0AB74LSI1-F1
#
_entry.id   AF-A0AB74LSI1-F1
#
_cell.length_a   1.000
_cell.length_b   1.000
_cell.length_c   1.000
_cell.angle_alpha   90.00
_cell.angle_beta   90.00
_cell.angle_gamma   90.00
#
_symmetry.space_group_name_H-M   'P 1'
#
loop_
_entity.id
_entity.type
_entity.pdbx_description
1 polymer ?
#
loop_
_entity_poly.entity_id
_entity_poly.type
_entity_poly.pdbx_seq_one_letter_code
_entity_poly.pdbx_strand_id
1 'polypeptide(L)'
;MDSALKIKLGRCTQENRVTFADLHQSGGLPLKIVATDLTDRQLRMFSYEETPDVSVADAVTASICLPIIFELWELPLSSKNEPHQFFDGGLVSNLPAWPFDAERAVDPFAITVAVEIIESDGSNRKKISRAGWMGAAISTAAFGAGLLNKRAIGRLEVVALEPGNSVLDFDTPRIGMFKIVREAKKASDARIISRIIDNPRILTAAASAARKLVISRYHKYPTMIKEKKGGSRIRASIAVPDDQYNKTLRLRYCAGFEEDADEGIIIPVEGSFSGYAWKENTPFFQIVPFASDLCLPGPENDLRRRLIWKDMAWSFSIPISSPSRAGSGSPSMIVAIDGSDLLDETCSELQAFTDEVAYLIESNLKHAVVAL
;
A
#
# COMPACT_ATOMS: atom_id res chain seq x y z
N MET A 1 20.76 -21.61 20.13
CA MET A 1 19.77 -21.36 19.07
C MET A 1 20.08 -20.10 18.25
N ASP A 2 21.00 -19.24 18.66
CA ASP A 2 21.29 -17.95 17.99
C ASP A 2 22.71 -17.85 17.38
N SER A 3 23.42 -18.97 17.21
CA SER A 3 24.82 -18.97 16.76
C SER A 3 25.03 -18.26 15.41
N ALA A 4 24.10 -18.42 14.46
CA ALA A 4 24.17 -17.73 13.18
C ALA A 4 24.03 -16.20 13.33
N LEU A 5 23.17 -15.76 14.26
CA LEU A 5 22.98 -14.35 14.56
C LEU A 5 24.21 -13.76 15.27
N LYS A 6 24.78 -14.49 16.24
CA LYS A 6 26.06 -14.14 16.89
C LYS A 6 27.20 -13.96 15.89
N ILE A 7 27.31 -14.88 14.92
CA ILE A 7 28.30 -14.79 13.83
C ILE A 7 28.09 -13.53 13.01
N LYS A 8 26.85 -13.26 12.60
CA LYS A 8 26.52 -12.08 11.80
C LYS A 8 26.83 -10.76 12.50
N LEU A 9 26.72 -10.73 13.83
CA LEU A 9 27.03 -9.56 14.66
C LEU A 9 28.48 -9.49 15.14
N GLY A 10 29.34 -10.44 14.76
CA GLY A 10 30.73 -10.49 15.23
C GLY A 10 30.88 -10.81 16.73
N ARG A 11 29.87 -11.42 17.35
CA ARG A 11 29.82 -11.74 18.80
C ARG A 11 30.03 -13.23 19.09
N CYS A 12 30.80 -13.93 18.25
CA CYS A 12 31.00 -15.39 18.34
C CYS A 12 31.52 -15.89 19.70
N THR A 13 32.17 -15.02 20.47
CA THR A 13 32.80 -15.35 21.76
C THR A 13 31.93 -15.07 22.98
N GLN A 14 30.75 -14.46 22.81
CA GLN A 14 29.87 -14.13 23.93
C GLN A 14 28.91 -15.28 24.25
N GLU A 15 28.83 -15.67 25.53
CA GLU A 15 27.93 -16.73 25.99
C GLU A 15 26.47 -16.29 25.95
N ASN A 16 26.19 -15.02 26.29
CA ASN A 16 24.85 -14.45 26.33
C ASN A 16 24.15 -14.53 24.96
N ARG A 17 22.82 -14.72 24.98
CA ARG A 17 22.00 -14.70 23.76
C ARG A 17 21.90 -13.29 23.20
N VAL A 18 21.76 -13.16 21.89
CA VAL A 18 21.57 -11.88 21.21
C VAL A 18 20.20 -11.28 21.56
N THR A 19 20.21 -10.05 22.05
CA THR A 19 19.01 -9.28 22.42
C THR A 19 18.62 -8.25 21.35
N PHE A 20 17.44 -7.63 21.50
CA PHE A 20 17.03 -6.52 20.64
C PHE A 20 17.94 -5.29 20.78
N ALA A 21 18.45 -5.02 21.99
CA ALA A 21 19.45 -3.98 22.23
C ALA A 21 20.74 -4.23 21.43
N ASP A 22 21.19 -5.48 21.36
CA ASP A 22 22.38 -5.84 20.61
C ASP A 22 22.19 -5.65 19.10
N LEU A 23 21.01 -5.99 18.57
CA LEU A 23 20.67 -5.73 17.17
C LEU A 23 20.69 -4.23 16.86
N HIS A 24 20.08 -3.42 17.72
CA HIS A 24 20.06 -1.97 17.54
C HIS A 24 21.47 -1.36 17.58
N GLN A 25 22.29 -1.75 18.56
CA GLN A 25 23.67 -1.26 18.70
C GLN A 25 24.56 -1.65 17.52
N SER A 26 24.26 -2.75 16.84
CA SER A 26 25.01 -3.17 15.65
C SER A 26 24.72 -2.32 14.39
N GLY A 27 23.76 -1.39 14.45
CA GLY A 27 23.27 -0.65 13.29
C GLY A 27 22.46 -1.52 12.32
N GLY A 28 21.94 -2.65 12.80
CA GLY A 28 21.05 -3.51 12.03
C GLY A 28 19.70 -2.86 11.76
N LEU A 29 18.91 -3.45 10.85
CA LEU A 29 17.53 -3.01 10.61
C LEU A 29 16.69 -3.22 11.88
N PRO A 30 15.76 -2.29 12.21
CA PRO A 30 14.80 -2.49 13.28
C PRO A 30 14.01 -3.79 13.07
N LEU A 31 13.87 -4.58 14.13
CA LEU A 31 13.16 -5.85 14.13
C LEU A 31 12.00 -5.78 15.11
N LYS A 32 10.80 -6.11 14.63
CA LYS A 32 9.59 -6.25 15.44
C LYS A 32 9.02 -7.64 15.24
N ILE A 33 8.74 -8.35 16.32
CA ILE A 33 8.19 -9.71 16.31
C ILE A 33 6.88 -9.69 17.10
N VAL A 34 5.83 -10.35 16.60
CA VAL A 34 4.52 -10.37 17.25
C VAL A 34 4.19 -11.79 17.71
N ALA A 35 3.77 -11.94 18.96
CA ALA A 35 3.30 -13.22 19.50
C ALA A 35 1.96 -13.04 20.24
N THR A 36 1.28 -14.16 20.52
CA THR A 36 0.07 -14.17 21.34
C THR A 36 0.46 -14.41 22.80
N ASP A 37 0.26 -13.42 23.67
CA ASP A 37 0.48 -13.51 25.12
C ASP A 37 -0.80 -14.00 25.80
N LEU A 38 -0.76 -15.21 26.36
CA LEU A 38 -1.90 -15.84 27.01
C LEU A 38 -2.08 -15.38 28.46
N THR A 39 -0.99 -14.96 29.11
CA THR A 39 -1.03 -14.45 30.48
C THR A 39 -1.85 -13.16 30.51
N ASP A 40 -1.56 -12.25 29.58
CA ASP A 40 -2.27 -10.97 29.47
C ASP A 40 -3.47 -11.01 28.50
N ARG A 41 -3.63 -12.11 27.75
CA ARG A 41 -4.68 -12.31 26.72
C ARG A 41 -4.67 -11.23 25.64
N GLN A 42 -3.49 -10.88 25.14
CA GLN A 42 -3.29 -9.84 24.12
C GLN A 42 -2.16 -10.19 23.14
N LEU A 43 -2.04 -9.42 22.06
CA LEU A 43 -0.85 -9.46 21.22
C LEU A 43 0.30 -8.77 21.95
N ARG A 44 1.48 -9.39 21.90
CA ARG A 44 2.74 -8.82 22.41
C ARG A 44 3.64 -8.46 21.24
N MET A 45 4.16 -7.24 21.23
CA MET A 45 5.23 -6.84 20.33
C MET A 45 6.57 -6.97 21.06
N PHE A 46 7.51 -7.67 20.44
CA PHE A 46 8.90 -7.71 20.85
C PHE A 46 9.71 -6.80 19.92
N SER A 47 10.44 -5.86 20.49
CA SER A 47 11.22 -4.86 19.76
C SER A 47 12.29 -4.24 20.65
N TYR A 48 13.15 -3.42 20.07
CA TYR A 48 14.12 -2.64 20.84
C TYR A 48 13.44 -1.65 21.80
N GLU A 49 12.33 -1.04 21.38
CA GLU A 49 11.63 -0.02 22.15
C GLU A 49 10.89 -0.58 23.37
N GLU A 50 10.31 -1.79 23.25
CA GLU A 50 9.47 -2.37 24.30
C GLU A 50 10.21 -3.43 25.14
N THR A 51 11.11 -4.19 24.53
CA THR A 51 11.74 -5.37 25.14
C THR A 51 13.23 -5.47 24.77
N PRO A 52 14.04 -4.42 25.03
CA PRO A 52 15.44 -4.35 24.58
C PRO A 52 16.29 -5.52 25.08
N ASP A 53 16.03 -6.00 26.30
CA ASP A 53 16.81 -7.04 26.97
C ASP A 53 16.34 -8.47 26.64
N VAL A 54 15.21 -8.63 25.95
CA VAL A 54 14.71 -9.95 25.55
C VAL A 54 15.57 -10.51 24.43
N SER A 55 15.89 -11.81 24.50
CA SER A 55 16.62 -12.47 23.42
C SER A 55 15.76 -12.63 22.19
N VAL A 56 16.32 -12.31 21.03
CA VAL A 56 15.63 -12.40 19.74
C VAL A 56 15.17 -13.83 19.46
N ALA A 57 15.99 -14.82 19.85
CA ALA A 57 15.62 -16.22 19.70
C ALA A 57 14.39 -16.59 20.54
N ASP A 58 14.24 -16.04 21.74
CA ASP A 58 13.09 -16.31 22.60
C ASP A 58 11.82 -15.66 22.05
N ALA A 59 11.92 -14.42 21.56
CA ALA A 59 10.82 -13.74 20.89
C ALA A 59 10.36 -14.49 19.61
N VAL A 60 11.31 -14.99 18.81
CA VAL A 60 11.00 -15.85 17.65
C VAL A 60 10.29 -17.13 18.10
N THR A 61 10.82 -17.83 19.11
CA THR A 61 10.19 -19.06 19.62
C THR A 61 8.76 -18.81 20.10
N ALA A 62 8.53 -17.73 20.84
CA ALA A 62 7.18 -17.32 21.24
C ALA A 62 6.25 -17.11 20.04
N SER A 63 6.76 -16.47 18.98
CA SER A 63 6.00 -16.12 17.77
C SER A 63 5.66 -17.29 16.85
N ILE A 64 6.36 -18.42 16.94
CA ILE A 64 6.17 -19.62 16.08
C ILE A 64 5.61 -20.83 16.83
N CYS A 65 5.19 -20.64 18.08
CA CYS A 65 4.74 -21.70 18.96
C CYS A 65 3.28 -22.11 18.66
N LEU A 66 3.09 -22.83 17.56
CA LEU A 66 1.78 -23.33 17.14
C LEU A 66 1.13 -24.18 18.24
N PRO A 67 -0.10 -23.84 18.70
CA PRO A 67 -0.81 -24.62 19.71
C PRO A 67 -0.96 -26.06 19.30
N ILE A 68 -0.95 -26.96 20.29
CA ILE A 68 -1.13 -28.42 20.13
C ILE A 68 0.09 -29.09 19.47
N ILE A 69 0.84 -28.39 18.62
CA ILE A 69 2.06 -28.89 17.96
C ILE A 69 3.28 -28.70 18.86
N PHE A 70 3.42 -27.52 19.46
CA PHE A 70 4.51 -27.18 20.37
C PHE A 70 4.01 -26.95 21.79
N GLU A 71 4.86 -27.28 22.77
CA GLU A 71 4.63 -26.89 24.16
C GLU A 71 4.69 -25.37 24.28
N LEU A 72 3.83 -24.83 25.16
CA LEU A 72 3.74 -23.41 25.39
C LEU A 72 5.09 -22.83 25.82
N TRP A 73 5.46 -21.69 25.23
CA TRP A 73 6.72 -21.02 25.53
C TRP A 73 6.57 -20.07 26.71
N GLU A 74 7.44 -20.20 27.71
CA GLU A 74 7.47 -19.38 28.92
C GLU A 74 8.64 -18.39 28.89
N LEU A 75 8.35 -17.11 29.09
CA LEU A 75 9.32 -16.02 28.94
C LEU A 75 9.17 -15.03 30.11
N PRO A 76 10.23 -14.81 30.91
CA PRO A 76 10.20 -13.79 31.97
C PRO A 76 10.38 -12.40 31.35
N LEU A 77 9.30 -11.61 31.28
CA LEU A 77 9.35 -10.23 30.78
C LEU A 77 9.77 -9.21 31.85
N SER A 78 9.68 -9.58 33.13
CA SER A 78 10.06 -8.74 34.25
C SER A 78 10.66 -9.61 35.35
N SER A 79 11.66 -9.08 36.05
CA SER A 79 12.35 -9.75 37.15
C SER A 79 11.47 -10.02 38.38
N LYS A 80 10.23 -9.50 38.41
CA LYS A 80 9.32 -9.56 39.57
C LYS A 80 8.00 -10.31 39.34
N ASN A 81 7.73 -10.80 38.11
CA ASN A 81 6.47 -11.48 37.79
C ASN A 81 6.70 -12.96 37.43
N GLU A 82 5.64 -13.74 37.55
CA GLU A 82 5.58 -15.08 36.95
C GLU A 82 5.86 -15.01 35.44
N PRO A 83 6.47 -16.06 34.85
CA PRO A 83 6.78 -16.06 33.43
C PRO A 83 5.50 -15.91 32.59
N HIS A 84 5.58 -15.09 31.55
CA HIS A 84 4.48 -14.94 30.60
C HIS A 84 4.44 -16.15 29.68
N GLN A 85 3.23 -16.54 29.28
CA GLN A 85 2.94 -17.73 28.51
C GLN A 85 2.54 -17.37 27.08
N PHE A 86 3.21 -17.94 26.07
CA PHE A 86 3.06 -17.53 24.67
C PHE A 86 2.66 -18.65 23.72
N PHE A 87 1.85 -18.27 22.72
CA PHE A 87 1.58 -19.04 21.51
C PHE A 87 1.86 -18.21 20.25
N ASP A 88 1.85 -18.89 19.10
CA ASP A 88 2.05 -18.33 17.76
C ASP A 88 1.21 -17.06 17.53
N GLY A 89 1.86 -16.04 16.95
CA GLY A 89 1.23 -14.74 16.66
C GLY A 89 0.16 -14.82 15.55
N GLY A 90 0.26 -15.81 14.67
CA GLY A 90 -0.65 -16.06 13.56
C GLY A 90 -2.07 -16.40 14.01
N LEU A 91 -2.26 -16.94 15.21
CA LEU A 91 -3.59 -17.25 15.78
C LEU A 91 -4.49 -16.03 15.92
N VAL A 92 -3.89 -14.86 16.14
CA VAL A 92 -4.60 -13.60 16.37
C VAL A 92 -4.32 -12.61 15.23
N SER A 93 -3.13 -12.65 14.61
CA SER A 93 -2.78 -11.81 13.47
C SER A 93 -1.71 -12.43 12.57
N ASN A 94 -2.10 -12.91 11.40
CA ASN A 94 -1.17 -13.50 10.42
C ASN A 94 -0.32 -12.50 9.63
N LEU A 95 -0.71 -11.22 9.66
CA LEU A 95 -0.02 -10.16 8.95
C LEU A 95 -0.31 -8.82 9.65
N PRO A 96 0.25 -8.61 10.85
CA PRO A 96 0.10 -7.36 11.56
C PRO A 96 0.86 -6.29 10.79
N ALA A 97 0.10 -5.42 10.14
CA ALA A 97 0.60 -4.29 9.40
C ALA A 97 0.80 -3.06 10.32
N TRP A 98 0.08 -3.07 11.46
CA TRP A 98 0.12 -2.07 12.51
C TRP A 98 1.47 -1.81 13.20
N PRO A 99 2.43 -2.77 13.28
CA PRO A 99 3.71 -2.53 13.94
C PRO A 99 4.53 -1.40 13.31
N PHE A 100 4.22 -1.00 12.08
CA PHE A 100 4.92 0.07 11.36
C PHE A 100 4.10 1.37 11.25
N ASP A 101 3.03 1.53 12.03
CA ASP A 101 2.15 2.71 11.95
C ASP A 101 2.87 4.01 12.30
N ALA A 102 3.74 3.97 13.32
CA ALA A 102 4.53 5.13 13.73
C ALA A 102 5.49 5.56 12.63
N GLU A 103 6.18 4.60 12.00
CA GLU A 103 7.08 4.85 10.88
C GLU A 103 6.34 5.44 9.68
N ARG A 104 5.15 4.92 9.37
CA ARG A 104 4.31 5.44 8.27
C ARG A 104 3.69 6.80 8.57
N ALA A 105 3.52 7.15 9.84
CA ALA A 105 3.10 8.49 10.23
C ALA A 105 4.21 9.52 10.02
N VAL A 106 5.48 9.12 10.21
CA VAL A 106 6.66 9.97 9.96
C VAL A 106 7.00 10.03 8.47
N ASP A 107 6.95 8.90 7.77
CA ASP A 107 7.14 8.79 6.32
C ASP A 107 5.89 8.19 5.64
N PRO A 108 4.92 9.05 5.24
CA PRO A 108 3.73 8.61 4.51
C PRO A 108 4.03 7.96 3.15
N PHE A 109 5.25 8.12 2.62
CA PHE A 109 5.66 7.58 1.33
C PHE A 109 6.35 6.22 1.46
N ALA A 110 6.63 5.76 2.69
CA ALA A 110 7.23 4.45 2.96
C ALA A 110 6.40 3.33 2.33
N ILE A 111 7.07 2.46 1.56
CA ILE A 111 6.45 1.30 0.93
C ILE A 111 6.53 0.13 1.90
N THR A 112 5.39 -0.48 2.23
CA THR A 112 5.34 -1.70 3.03
C THR A 112 5.16 -2.90 2.10
N VAL A 113 6.12 -3.82 2.11
CA VAL A 113 5.99 -5.10 1.40
C VAL A 113 5.56 -6.15 2.41
N ALA A 114 4.35 -6.65 2.25
CA ALA A 114 3.85 -7.79 3.01
C ALA A 114 4.04 -9.06 2.21
N VAL A 115 4.59 -10.08 2.84
CA VAL A 115 4.68 -11.42 2.24
C VAL A 115 3.69 -12.30 2.97
N GLU A 116 2.69 -12.79 2.25
CA GLU A 116 1.65 -13.68 2.78
C GLU A 116 1.86 -15.06 2.18
N ILE A 117 1.89 -16.09 3.04
CA ILE A 117 1.91 -17.47 2.59
C ILE A 117 0.46 -17.92 2.47
N ILE A 118 0.06 -18.32 1.27
CA ILE A 118 -1.28 -18.83 0.98
C ILE A 118 -1.17 -20.34 0.80
N GLU A 119 -2.02 -21.10 1.50
CA GLU A 119 -2.17 -22.52 1.20
C GLU A 119 -2.82 -22.64 -0.18
N SER A 120 -2.12 -23.27 -1.11
CA SER A 120 -2.67 -23.60 -2.42
C SER A 120 -3.77 -24.64 -2.24
N ASP A 121 -5.02 -24.19 -2.32
CA ASP A 121 -6.22 -25.04 -2.41
C ASP A 121 -6.16 -25.81 -3.73
N GLY A 122 -5.42 -26.92 -3.73
CA GLY A 122 -5.38 -27.86 -4.84
C GLY A 122 -6.75 -28.48 -5.04
N SER A 123 -7.57 -27.89 -5.92
CA SER A 123 -8.63 -28.50 -6.73
C SER A 123 -9.14 -29.87 -6.26
N ASN A 124 -9.81 -29.94 -5.11
CA ASN A 124 -10.88 -30.88 -4.78
C ASN A 124 -11.35 -30.61 -3.35
N ARG A 125 -12.62 -30.23 -3.16
CA ARG A 125 -13.32 -30.36 -1.86
C ARG A 125 -13.42 -31.84 -1.50
N LYS A 126 -12.33 -32.48 -1.07
CA LYS A 126 -12.39 -33.77 -0.40
C LYS A 126 -12.96 -33.53 0.99
N LYS A 127 -13.98 -34.30 1.37
CA LYS A 127 -14.57 -34.28 2.72
C LYS A 127 -13.43 -34.39 3.75
N ILE A 128 -13.32 -33.37 4.62
CA ILE A 128 -12.36 -33.34 5.72
C ILE A 128 -12.55 -34.61 6.56
N SER A 129 -11.54 -35.47 6.62
CA SER A 129 -11.57 -36.67 7.46
C SER A 129 -11.54 -36.26 8.94
N ARG A 130 -12.02 -37.12 9.86
CA ARG A 130 -11.96 -36.88 11.32
C ARG A 130 -10.53 -36.75 11.87
N ALA A 131 -9.48 -36.95 11.06
CA ALA A 131 -8.09 -36.66 11.41
C ALA A 131 -7.57 -35.35 10.77
N GLY A 132 -8.14 -34.91 9.64
CA GLY A 132 -7.72 -33.69 8.93
C GLY A 132 -8.36 -32.39 9.41
N TRP A 133 -9.37 -32.46 10.30
CA TRP A 133 -10.04 -31.25 10.81
C TRP A 133 -9.15 -30.41 11.73
N MET A 134 -8.17 -31.02 12.41
CA MET A 134 -7.28 -30.29 13.32
C MET A 134 -6.30 -29.41 12.55
N GLY A 135 -5.67 -29.95 11.50
CA GLY A 135 -4.83 -29.15 10.60
C GLY A 135 -5.64 -28.03 9.96
N ALA A 136 -6.86 -28.34 9.48
CA ALA A 136 -7.76 -27.33 8.93
C ALA A 136 -8.16 -26.24 9.95
N ALA A 137 -8.35 -26.59 11.23
CA ALA A 137 -8.66 -25.63 12.29
C ALA A 137 -7.46 -24.74 12.64
N ILE A 138 -6.24 -25.28 12.68
CA ILE A 138 -5.00 -24.51 12.87
C ILE A 138 -4.78 -23.58 11.69
N SER A 139 -4.88 -24.07 10.45
CA SER A 139 -4.79 -23.22 9.26
C SER A 139 -5.91 -22.17 9.24
N THR A 140 -7.13 -22.49 9.66
CA THR A 140 -8.21 -21.50 9.73
C THR A 140 -7.96 -20.44 10.81
N ALA A 141 -7.45 -20.82 11.98
CA ALA A 141 -7.10 -19.87 13.04
C ALA A 141 -5.93 -18.98 12.63
N ALA A 142 -4.89 -19.55 12.02
CA ALA A 142 -3.71 -18.84 11.55
C ALA A 142 -4.01 -17.94 10.35
N PHE A 143 -4.73 -18.41 9.33
CA PHE A 143 -4.92 -17.69 8.06
C PHE A 143 -6.27 -16.96 7.95
N GLY A 144 -7.28 -17.30 8.75
CA GLY A 144 -8.63 -16.71 8.69
C GLY A 144 -8.74 -15.28 9.24
N ALA A 145 -7.81 -14.84 10.09
CA ALA A 145 -7.83 -13.52 10.73
C ALA A 145 -7.22 -12.39 9.86
N GLY A 146 -6.62 -12.69 8.71
CA GLY A 146 -5.83 -11.75 7.90
C GLY A 146 -6.60 -10.60 7.23
N LEU A 147 -7.93 -10.66 7.16
CA LEU A 147 -8.79 -9.67 6.48
C LEU A 147 -9.03 -8.38 7.29
N LEU A 148 -8.64 -8.34 8.57
CA LEU A 148 -8.88 -7.19 9.46
C LEU A 148 -7.66 -6.26 9.58
N ASN A 149 -6.43 -6.76 9.42
CA ASN A 149 -5.20 -6.02 9.74
C ASN A 149 -4.55 -5.30 8.54
N LYS A 150 -5.05 -5.46 7.32
CA LYS A 150 -4.53 -4.78 6.11
C LYS A 150 -5.13 -3.37 5.89
N ARG A 151 -6.02 -2.91 6.78
CA ARG A 151 -6.98 -1.81 6.56
C ARG A 151 -6.41 -0.38 6.69
N ALA A 152 -5.14 -0.19 7.04
CA ALA A 152 -4.60 1.14 7.35
C ALA A 152 -3.29 1.50 6.64
N ILE A 153 -2.81 0.69 5.69
CA ILE A 153 -1.54 0.93 5.01
C ILE A 153 -1.77 1.49 3.60
N GLY A 154 -1.47 2.79 3.41
CA GLY A 154 -1.66 3.46 2.12
C GLY A 154 -0.76 2.98 0.96
N ARG A 155 0.34 2.29 1.26
CA ARG A 155 1.27 1.69 0.28
C ARG A 155 1.66 0.26 0.69
N LEU A 156 0.68 -0.65 0.69
CA LEU A 156 0.89 -2.06 0.99
C LEU A 156 0.98 -2.90 -0.28
N GLU A 157 2.14 -3.46 -0.55
CA GLU A 157 2.30 -4.48 -1.59
C GLU A 157 2.26 -5.86 -0.97
N VAL A 158 1.16 -6.59 -1.19
CA VAL A 158 1.03 -7.98 -0.73
C VAL A 158 1.56 -8.93 -1.80
N VAL A 159 2.59 -9.67 -1.45
CA VAL A 159 3.17 -10.76 -2.23
C VAL A 159 2.66 -12.07 -1.65
N ALA A 160 1.70 -12.67 -2.34
CA ALA A 160 1.22 -14.01 -2.04
C ALA A 160 2.23 -15.06 -2.51
N LEU A 161 2.66 -15.93 -1.60
CA LEU A 161 3.48 -17.10 -1.85
C LEU A 161 2.63 -18.35 -1.72
N GLU A 162 2.60 -19.19 -2.75
CA GLU A 162 1.87 -20.46 -2.76
C GLU A 162 2.89 -21.60 -2.83
N PRO A 163 3.41 -22.06 -1.67
CA PRO A 163 4.52 -23.02 -1.65
C PRO A 163 4.12 -24.44 -2.10
N GLY A 164 2.83 -24.74 -2.33
CA GLY A 164 2.38 -26.07 -2.74
C GLY A 164 2.23 -27.08 -1.60
N ASN A 165 2.72 -26.74 -0.40
CA ASN A 165 2.79 -27.61 0.78
C ASN A 165 1.93 -27.06 1.92
N SER A 166 1.49 -27.94 2.82
CA SER A 166 0.78 -27.57 4.04
C SER A 166 1.75 -27.12 5.14
N VAL A 167 1.26 -26.33 6.10
CA VAL A 167 2.00 -25.87 7.30
C VAL A 167 2.70 -27.01 8.04
N LEU A 168 2.10 -28.20 8.05
CA LEU A 168 2.57 -29.36 8.83
C LEU A 168 3.39 -30.35 8.00
N ASP A 169 3.77 -30.04 6.75
CA ASP A 169 4.58 -30.91 5.89
C ASP A 169 6.08 -30.92 6.28
N PHE A 170 6.38 -31.27 7.52
CA PHE A 170 7.74 -31.33 8.08
C PHE A 170 8.64 -32.38 7.41
N ASP A 171 8.05 -33.36 6.71
CA ASP A 171 8.76 -34.45 6.03
C ASP A 171 9.22 -34.11 4.60
N THR A 172 9.02 -32.87 4.15
CA THR A 172 9.39 -32.45 2.80
C THR A 172 10.91 -32.59 2.57
N PRO A 173 11.36 -33.36 1.54
CA PRO A 173 12.78 -33.50 1.27
C PRO A 173 13.46 -32.15 0.96
N ARG A 174 14.71 -31.99 1.41
CA ARG A 174 15.49 -30.74 1.22
C ARG A 174 15.51 -30.26 -0.24
N ILE A 175 15.62 -31.17 -1.20
CA ILE A 175 15.62 -30.84 -2.64
C ILE A 175 14.29 -30.20 -3.06
N GLY A 176 13.16 -30.72 -2.55
CA GLY A 176 11.83 -30.13 -2.75
C GLY A 176 11.74 -28.73 -2.16
N MET A 177 12.23 -28.54 -0.93
CA MET A 177 12.26 -27.22 -0.28
C MET A 177 13.07 -26.18 -1.07
N PHE A 178 14.24 -26.54 -1.59
CA PHE A 178 15.03 -25.61 -2.42
C PHE A 178 14.33 -25.23 -3.71
N LYS A 179 13.56 -26.15 -4.31
CA LYS A 179 12.76 -25.86 -5.52
C LYS A 179 11.65 -24.86 -5.19
N ILE A 180 10.89 -25.11 -4.13
CA ILE A 180 9.80 -24.23 -3.66
C ILE A 180 10.34 -22.81 -3.40
N VAL A 181 11.43 -22.68 -2.63
CA VAL A 181 12.05 -21.38 -2.33
C VAL A 181 12.51 -20.67 -3.61
N ARG A 182 13.09 -21.40 -4.57
CA ARG A 182 13.55 -20.84 -5.85
C ARG A 182 12.40 -20.33 -6.71
N GLU A 183 11.31 -21.09 -6.81
CA GLU A 183 10.12 -20.72 -7.59
C GLU A 183 9.41 -19.53 -6.95
N ALA A 184 9.22 -19.56 -5.63
CA ALA A 184 8.68 -18.45 -4.83
C ALA A 184 9.52 -17.17 -5.03
N LYS A 185 10.84 -17.27 -4.97
CA LYS A 185 11.75 -16.14 -5.21
C LYS A 185 11.56 -15.55 -6.62
N LYS A 186 11.60 -16.38 -7.67
CA LYS A 186 11.43 -15.91 -9.05
C LYS A 186 10.08 -15.21 -9.27
N ALA A 187 9.00 -15.78 -8.75
CA ALA A 187 7.67 -15.19 -8.85
C ALA A 187 7.57 -13.87 -8.07
N SER A 188 8.19 -13.81 -6.89
CA SER A 188 8.22 -12.61 -6.05
C SER A 188 9.04 -11.50 -6.68
N ASP A 189 10.24 -11.79 -7.19
CA ASP A 189 11.11 -10.81 -7.83
C ASP A 189 10.38 -10.11 -8.99
N ALA A 190 9.73 -10.87 -9.87
CA ALA A 190 8.97 -10.30 -10.98
C ALA A 190 7.81 -9.40 -10.52
N ARG A 191 7.05 -9.85 -9.50
CA ARG A 191 5.91 -9.09 -8.97
C ARG A 191 6.35 -7.81 -8.24
N ILE A 192 7.38 -7.90 -7.40
CA ILE A 192 7.92 -6.78 -6.62
C ILE A 192 8.51 -5.73 -7.56
N ILE A 193 9.36 -6.15 -8.52
CA ILE A 193 9.97 -5.22 -9.48
C ILE A 193 8.89 -4.49 -10.29
N SER A 194 7.91 -5.23 -10.82
CA SER A 194 6.82 -4.64 -11.59
C SER A 194 6.04 -3.61 -10.75
N ARG A 195 5.60 -3.96 -9.53
CA ARG A 195 4.72 -3.10 -8.75
C ARG A 195 5.40 -1.95 -8.03
N ILE A 196 6.63 -2.15 -7.54
CA ILE A 196 7.35 -1.16 -6.73
C ILE A 196 8.21 -0.24 -7.60
N ILE A 197 8.70 -0.73 -8.74
CA ILE A 197 9.67 0.00 -9.56
C ILE A 197 9.06 0.41 -10.90
N ASP A 198 8.64 -0.57 -11.72
CA ASP A 198 8.25 -0.27 -13.11
C ASP A 198 6.93 0.48 -13.20
N ASN A 199 5.89 0.02 -12.50
CA ASN A 199 4.56 0.64 -12.54
C ASN A 199 4.59 2.09 -12.04
N PRO A 200 5.21 2.42 -10.89
CA PRO A 200 5.33 3.81 -10.43
C PRO A 200 6.12 4.69 -11.40
N ARG A 201 7.20 4.15 -12.00
CA ARG A 201 8.00 4.88 -12.99
C ARG A 201 7.20 5.19 -14.26
N ILE A 202 6.46 4.21 -14.78
CA ILE A 202 5.60 4.37 -15.95
C ILE A 202 4.50 5.39 -15.69
N LEU A 203 3.81 5.28 -14.55
CA LEU A 203 2.70 6.18 -14.20
C LEU A 203 3.17 7.61 -13.88
N THR A 204 4.35 7.78 -13.26
CA THR A 204 4.95 9.11 -13.07
C THR A 204 5.36 9.73 -14.40
N ALA A 205 5.95 8.94 -15.31
CA ALA A 205 6.27 9.39 -16.66
C ALA A 205 5.00 9.76 -17.45
N ALA A 206 3.92 9.00 -17.28
CA ALA A 206 2.61 9.28 -17.86
C ALA A 206 2.02 10.60 -17.34
N ALA A 207 2.06 10.87 -16.03
CA ALA A 207 1.63 12.15 -15.47
C ALA A 207 2.43 13.32 -16.06
N SER A 208 3.76 13.17 -16.17
CA SER A 208 4.64 14.16 -16.80
C SER A 208 4.31 14.37 -18.29
N ALA A 209 4.02 13.30 -19.02
CA ALA A 209 3.63 13.35 -20.43
C ALA A 209 2.29 14.06 -20.62
N ALA A 210 1.29 13.74 -19.78
CA ALA A 210 -0.02 14.41 -19.79
C ALA A 210 0.15 15.92 -19.53
N ARG A 211 0.94 16.30 -18.52
CA ARG A 211 1.27 17.71 -18.24
C ARG A 211 1.88 18.41 -19.46
N LYS A 212 2.91 17.81 -20.08
CA LYS A 212 3.58 18.37 -21.27
C LYS A 212 2.62 18.51 -22.45
N LEU A 213 1.74 17.53 -22.63
CA LEU A 213 0.71 17.55 -23.66
C LEU A 213 -0.23 18.74 -23.47
N VAL A 214 -0.77 18.91 -22.27
CA VAL A 214 -1.66 20.03 -21.94
C VAL A 214 -0.95 21.36 -22.17
N ILE A 215 0.28 21.53 -21.66
CA ILE A 215 1.08 22.74 -21.90
C ILE A 215 1.24 23.01 -23.39
N SER A 216 1.53 21.99 -24.20
CA SER A 216 1.66 22.15 -25.66
C SER A 216 0.37 22.62 -26.34
N ARG A 217 -0.80 22.17 -25.85
CA ARG A 217 -2.11 22.58 -26.37
C ARG A 217 -2.51 23.96 -25.88
N TYR A 218 -2.14 24.32 -24.66
CA TYR A 218 -2.34 25.65 -24.09
C TYR A 218 -1.77 26.77 -24.98
N HIS A 219 -0.63 26.51 -25.64
CA HIS A 219 -0.01 27.45 -26.59
C HIS A 219 -0.77 27.59 -27.92
N LYS A 220 -1.60 26.62 -28.29
CA LYS A 220 -2.40 26.64 -29.54
C LYS A 220 -3.70 27.43 -29.40
N TYR A 221 -4.22 27.55 -28.18
CA TYR A 221 -5.48 28.23 -27.88
C TYR A 221 -5.23 29.45 -26.98
N PRO A 222 -4.45 30.46 -27.41
CA PRO A 222 -4.11 31.59 -26.55
C PRO A 222 -5.33 32.46 -26.19
N THR A 223 -6.39 32.43 -27.01
CA THR A 223 -7.58 33.28 -26.81
C THR A 223 -8.46 32.82 -25.65
N MET A 224 -8.34 31.55 -25.23
CA MET A 224 -9.06 31.03 -24.08
C MET A 224 -8.51 31.56 -22.74
N ILE A 225 -7.30 32.12 -22.74
CA ILE A 225 -6.64 32.63 -21.53
C ILE A 225 -7.07 34.09 -21.31
N LYS A 226 -7.94 34.29 -20.32
CA LYS A 226 -8.42 35.63 -19.93
C LYS A 226 -7.34 36.43 -19.23
N GLU A 227 -6.60 35.80 -18.33
CA GLU A 227 -5.53 36.44 -17.56
C GLU A 227 -4.46 35.41 -17.18
N LYS A 228 -3.20 35.72 -17.51
CA LYS A 228 -2.05 34.95 -17.04
C LYS A 228 -1.61 35.46 -15.68
N LYS A 229 -1.61 34.59 -14.68
CA LYS A 229 -1.06 34.95 -13.37
C LYS A 229 0.48 34.91 -13.43
N GLY A 230 1.12 35.76 -12.63
CA GLY A 230 2.56 35.68 -12.42
C GLY A 230 2.91 34.30 -11.87
N GLY A 231 3.77 33.55 -12.56
CA GLY A 231 4.08 32.16 -12.20
C GLY A 231 3.09 31.13 -12.73
N SER A 232 2.46 31.37 -13.89
CA SER A 232 1.60 30.40 -14.60
C SER A 232 2.16 28.98 -14.54
N ARG A 233 1.37 28.08 -13.92
CA ARG A 233 1.69 26.68 -13.73
C ARG A 233 0.50 25.83 -14.13
N ILE A 234 0.83 24.71 -14.76
CA ILE A 234 -0.09 23.60 -15.01
C ILE A 234 0.52 22.40 -14.29
N ARG A 235 -0.29 21.64 -13.57
CA ARG A 235 0.11 20.42 -12.87
C ARG A 235 -0.72 19.26 -13.38
N ALA A 236 -0.19 18.05 -13.28
CA ALA A 236 -0.93 16.85 -13.61
C ALA A 236 -0.63 15.74 -12.62
N SER A 237 -1.65 14.95 -12.29
CA SER A 237 -1.53 13.79 -11.43
C SER A 237 -2.37 12.63 -11.94
N ILE A 238 -1.98 11.42 -11.57
CA ILE A 238 -2.79 10.21 -11.74
C ILE A 238 -3.36 9.85 -10.38
N ALA A 239 -4.67 9.99 -10.25
CA ALA A 239 -5.43 9.59 -9.09
C ALA A 239 -5.89 8.13 -9.23
N VAL A 240 -5.58 7.32 -8.22
CA VAL A 240 -5.98 5.91 -8.17
C VAL A 240 -6.78 5.64 -6.89
N PRO A 241 -7.70 4.65 -6.89
CA PRO A 241 -8.31 4.19 -5.65
C PRO A 241 -7.25 3.76 -4.65
N ASP A 242 -7.44 4.09 -3.38
CA ASP A 242 -6.65 3.47 -2.32
C ASP A 242 -7.16 2.02 -2.14
N ASP A 243 -6.24 1.06 -2.00
CA ASP A 243 -6.60 -0.36 -1.96
C ASP A 243 -7.66 -0.62 -0.89
N GLN A 244 -8.73 -1.31 -1.29
CA GLN A 244 -9.93 -1.63 -0.48
C GLN A 244 -10.95 -0.49 -0.28
N TYR A 245 -10.70 0.73 -0.77
CA TYR A 245 -11.61 1.87 -0.61
C TYR A 245 -12.07 2.45 -1.96
N ASN A 246 -13.25 2.03 -2.42
CA ASN A 246 -13.90 2.60 -3.63
C ASN A 246 -14.45 4.03 -3.41
N LYS A 247 -14.23 4.60 -2.22
CA LYS A 247 -14.79 5.89 -1.80
C LYS A 247 -13.77 7.03 -1.81
N THR A 248 -12.50 6.74 -2.08
CA THR A 248 -11.42 7.72 -2.06
C THR A 248 -10.46 7.50 -3.22
N LEU A 249 -9.90 8.58 -3.73
CA LEU A 249 -8.83 8.59 -4.72
C LEU A 249 -7.60 9.27 -4.11
N ARG A 250 -6.42 8.72 -4.35
CA ARG A 250 -5.14 9.34 -3.96
C ARG A 250 -4.44 9.87 -5.19
N LEU A 251 -4.03 11.14 -5.19
CA LEU A 251 -3.18 11.73 -6.24
C LEU A 251 -1.77 11.12 -6.14
N ARG A 252 -1.58 9.90 -6.67
CA ARG A 252 -0.44 9.05 -6.33
C ARG A 252 0.82 9.37 -7.13
N TYR A 253 0.64 9.76 -8.39
CA TYR A 253 1.75 10.04 -9.30
C TYR A 253 1.58 11.47 -9.81
N CYS A 254 2.49 12.36 -9.44
CA CYS A 254 2.35 13.80 -9.61
C CYS A 254 3.45 14.36 -10.52
N ALA A 255 3.15 15.44 -11.23
CA ALA A 255 4.11 16.22 -12.00
C ALA A 255 3.78 17.72 -11.88
N GLY A 256 4.74 18.53 -11.44
CA GLY A 256 4.53 19.98 -11.21
C GLY A 256 4.00 20.35 -9.83
N PHE A 257 4.06 19.43 -8.85
CA PHE A 257 3.56 19.58 -7.47
C PHE A 257 4.69 19.84 -6.45
N GLU A 258 5.94 20.03 -6.89
CA GLU A 258 7.15 19.91 -6.06
C GLU A 258 7.20 20.86 -4.85
N GLU A 259 6.38 21.91 -4.83
CA GLU A 259 6.32 22.91 -3.75
C GLU A 259 4.95 22.93 -3.04
N ASP A 260 4.02 22.04 -3.41
CA ASP A 260 2.63 22.12 -2.99
C ASP A 260 2.27 21.05 -1.94
N ALA A 261 1.60 21.47 -0.88
CA ALA A 261 1.23 20.59 0.24
C ALA A 261 0.11 19.58 -0.11
N ASP A 262 -0.49 19.70 -1.29
CA ASP A 262 -1.51 18.77 -1.81
C ASP A 262 -0.92 17.63 -2.66
N GLU A 263 0.41 17.53 -2.79
CA GLU A 263 1.03 16.35 -3.40
C GLU A 263 0.66 15.08 -2.62
N GLY A 264 0.18 14.04 -3.31
CA GLY A 264 -0.15 12.78 -2.63
C GLY A 264 -1.48 12.78 -1.87
N ILE A 265 -2.24 13.88 -1.92
CA ILE A 265 -3.47 14.05 -1.14
C ILE A 265 -4.52 12.98 -1.48
N ILE A 266 -5.27 12.58 -0.45
CA ILE A 266 -6.43 11.70 -0.58
C ILE A 266 -7.69 12.57 -0.66
N ILE A 267 -8.44 12.41 -1.74
CA ILE A 267 -9.72 13.07 -1.98
C ILE A 267 -10.87 12.06 -1.92
N PRO A 268 -12.03 12.41 -1.34
CA PRO A 268 -13.23 11.59 -1.42
C PRO A 268 -13.75 11.54 -2.85
N VAL A 269 -14.36 10.41 -3.24
CA VAL A 269 -15.10 10.28 -4.51
C VAL A 269 -16.39 11.10 -4.45
N GLU A 270 -16.95 11.32 -3.27
CA GLU A 270 -18.12 12.19 -3.10
C GLU A 270 -17.67 13.63 -2.85
N GLY A 271 -18.25 14.57 -3.59
CA GLY A 271 -17.99 15.99 -3.42
C GLY A 271 -16.61 16.45 -3.90
N SER A 272 -15.98 15.77 -4.85
CA SER A 272 -14.75 16.21 -5.52
C SER A 272 -14.87 16.14 -7.05
N PHE A 273 -14.11 16.98 -7.78
CA PHE A 273 -14.12 16.97 -9.25
C PHE A 273 -13.69 15.62 -9.84
N SER A 274 -12.58 15.07 -9.34
CA SER A 274 -12.10 13.75 -9.76
C SER A 274 -13.05 12.64 -9.36
N GLY A 275 -13.76 12.79 -8.24
CA GLY A 275 -14.81 11.88 -7.80
C GLY A 275 -16.04 11.90 -8.70
N TYR A 276 -16.44 13.06 -9.19
CA TYR A 276 -17.51 13.20 -10.18
C TYR A 276 -17.13 12.50 -11.49
N ALA A 277 -15.97 12.82 -12.04
CA ALA A 277 -15.45 12.17 -13.26
C ALA A 277 -15.31 10.64 -13.09
N TRP A 278 -14.96 10.18 -11.88
CA TRP A 278 -14.90 8.76 -11.54
C TRP A 278 -16.27 8.08 -11.58
N LYS A 279 -17.28 8.69 -10.95
CA LYS A 279 -18.63 8.13 -10.88
C LYS A 279 -19.32 8.11 -12.25
N GLU A 280 -19.24 9.23 -12.97
CA GLU A 280 -19.92 9.37 -14.27
C GLU A 280 -19.12 8.72 -15.41
N ASN A 281 -17.86 8.36 -15.18
CA ASN A 281 -16.93 7.85 -16.20
C ASN A 281 -16.88 8.75 -17.44
N THR A 282 -16.97 10.07 -17.24
CA THR A 282 -16.86 11.10 -18.28
C THR A 282 -15.84 12.16 -17.88
N PRO A 283 -15.12 12.78 -18.84
CA PRO A 283 -14.24 13.90 -18.56
C PRO A 283 -15.03 15.05 -17.94
N PHE A 284 -14.45 15.68 -16.91
CA PHE A 284 -15.11 16.76 -16.17
C PHE A 284 -14.18 17.95 -15.97
N PHE A 285 -14.60 19.10 -16.48
CA PHE A 285 -13.82 20.33 -16.48
C PHE A 285 -14.54 21.44 -15.69
N GLN A 286 -13.80 22.21 -14.90
CA GLN A 286 -14.32 23.39 -14.22
C GLN A 286 -13.30 24.53 -14.19
N ILE A 287 -13.83 25.75 -14.13
CA ILE A 287 -13.08 26.99 -13.90
C ILE A 287 -13.68 27.67 -12.66
N VAL A 288 -12.89 28.50 -11.97
CA VAL A 288 -13.41 29.34 -10.88
C VAL A 288 -14.53 30.29 -11.36
N PRO A 289 -15.61 30.48 -10.59
CA PRO A 289 -15.87 29.89 -9.27
C PRO A 289 -16.28 28.41 -9.38
N PHE A 290 -15.63 27.56 -8.58
CA PHE A 290 -15.93 26.13 -8.55
C PHE A 290 -17.30 25.84 -7.94
N ALA A 291 -17.94 24.77 -8.41
CA ALA A 291 -19.20 24.29 -7.86
C ALA A 291 -19.05 23.90 -6.38
N SER A 292 -19.85 24.50 -5.50
CA SER A 292 -19.69 24.38 -4.04
C SER A 292 -19.90 22.97 -3.50
N ASP A 293 -20.73 22.19 -4.19
CA ASP A 293 -21.03 20.78 -3.90
C ASP A 293 -19.89 19.83 -4.31
N LEU A 294 -18.99 20.27 -5.19
CA LEU A 294 -17.84 19.50 -5.68
C LEU A 294 -16.49 20.03 -5.19
N CYS A 295 -16.50 21.10 -4.39
CA CYS A 295 -15.31 21.69 -3.78
C CYS A 295 -15.08 21.16 -2.36
N LEU A 296 -15.19 19.85 -2.18
CA LEU A 296 -15.06 19.15 -0.90
C LEU A 296 -15.97 19.73 0.20
N PRO A 297 -17.31 19.61 0.09
CA PRO A 297 -18.22 20.14 1.08
C PRO A 297 -18.05 19.46 2.46
N GLY A 298 -18.61 20.08 3.50
CA GLY A 298 -18.63 19.54 4.86
C GLY A 298 -17.39 19.86 5.72
N PRO A 299 -17.54 19.88 7.05
CA PRO A 299 -16.45 20.19 7.99
C PRO A 299 -15.31 19.15 7.98
N GLU A 300 -15.61 17.90 7.63
CA GLU A 300 -14.63 16.80 7.53
C GLU A 300 -13.53 17.03 6.48
N ASN A 301 -13.77 17.98 5.56
CA ASN A 301 -12.85 18.35 4.49
C ASN A 301 -12.11 19.66 4.74
N ASP A 302 -12.29 20.30 5.91
CA ASP A 302 -11.66 21.59 6.24
C ASP A 302 -10.15 21.59 6.04
N LEU A 303 -9.45 20.56 6.54
CA LEU A 303 -8.01 20.44 6.38
C LEU A 303 -7.62 20.22 4.92
N ARG A 304 -8.36 19.37 4.19
CA ARG A 304 -8.11 19.12 2.76
C ARG A 304 -8.23 20.40 1.95
N ARG A 305 -9.28 21.20 2.17
CA ARG A 305 -9.48 22.49 1.48
C ARG A 305 -8.36 23.49 1.78
N ARG A 306 -7.73 23.42 2.96
CA ARG A 306 -6.56 24.26 3.29
C ARG A 306 -5.27 23.80 2.61
N LEU A 307 -5.15 22.50 2.31
CA LEU A 307 -3.99 21.91 1.64
C LEU A 307 -4.05 22.11 0.12
N ILE A 308 -5.24 22.05 -0.47
CA ILE A 308 -5.45 22.26 -1.92
C ILE A 308 -4.75 23.55 -2.36
N TRP A 309 -4.06 23.46 -3.49
CA TRP A 309 -3.36 24.57 -4.11
C TRP A 309 -4.25 25.80 -4.29
N LYS A 310 -3.90 26.88 -3.59
CA LYS A 310 -4.72 28.10 -3.48
C LYS A 310 -4.84 28.88 -4.79
N ASP A 311 -3.86 28.74 -5.68
CA ASP A 311 -3.85 29.47 -6.94
C ASP A 311 -4.59 28.73 -8.07
N MET A 312 -5.11 27.53 -7.80
CA MET A 312 -5.89 26.74 -8.75
C MET A 312 -7.08 27.54 -9.28
N ALA A 313 -7.05 27.83 -10.58
CA ALA A 313 -8.08 28.58 -11.30
C ALA A 313 -8.97 27.66 -12.14
N TRP A 314 -8.49 26.48 -12.52
CA TRP A 314 -9.27 25.49 -13.25
C TRP A 314 -8.77 24.07 -12.93
N SER A 315 -9.65 23.09 -13.15
CA SER A 315 -9.38 21.67 -12.94
C SER A 315 -10.02 20.86 -14.07
N PHE A 316 -9.31 19.84 -14.52
CA PHE A 316 -9.77 18.87 -15.52
C PHE A 316 -9.50 17.44 -15.04
N SER A 317 -10.56 16.67 -14.84
CA SER A 317 -10.48 15.27 -14.42
C SER A 317 -10.92 14.36 -15.56
N ILE A 318 -10.02 13.49 -16.03
CA ILE A 318 -10.25 12.61 -17.19
C ILE A 318 -10.19 11.15 -16.71
N PRO A 319 -11.29 10.38 -16.79
CA PRO A 319 -11.28 8.97 -16.40
C PRO A 319 -10.61 8.10 -17.45
N ILE A 320 -9.78 7.16 -17.00
CA ILE A 320 -9.10 6.17 -17.84
C ILE A 320 -9.58 4.78 -17.45
N SER A 321 -10.32 4.14 -18.36
CA SER A 321 -10.83 2.78 -18.20
C SER A 321 -9.85 1.74 -18.76
N SER A 322 -9.63 0.65 -18.02
CA SER A 322 -8.87 -0.51 -18.52
C SER A 322 -9.81 -1.57 -19.12
N PRO A 323 -9.48 -2.15 -20.29
CA PRO A 323 -10.25 -3.26 -20.85
C PRO A 323 -10.25 -4.51 -19.94
N SER A 324 -9.23 -4.70 -19.08
CA SER A 324 -9.20 -5.82 -18.12
C SER A 324 -10.24 -5.70 -16.99
N ARG A 325 -10.80 -4.51 -16.76
CA ARG A 325 -11.86 -4.21 -15.77
C ARG A 325 -13.23 -3.92 -16.40
N ALA A 326 -13.41 -4.26 -17.68
CA ALA A 326 -14.60 -3.94 -18.48
C ALA A 326 -15.95 -4.43 -17.90
N GLY A 327 -15.96 -5.29 -16.87
CA GLY A 327 -17.17 -5.74 -16.17
C GLY A 327 -17.58 -4.93 -14.93
N SER A 328 -16.78 -3.97 -14.45
CA SER A 328 -17.03 -3.25 -13.19
C SER A 328 -17.77 -1.92 -13.32
N GLY A 329 -17.85 -1.36 -14.54
CA GLY A 329 -18.49 -0.07 -14.82
C GLY A 329 -17.75 1.17 -14.30
N SER A 330 -16.67 1.03 -13.51
CA SER A 330 -15.86 2.14 -12.98
C SER A 330 -14.52 2.25 -13.70
N PRO A 331 -13.95 3.46 -13.85
CA PRO A 331 -12.62 3.65 -14.42
C PRO A 331 -11.54 2.99 -13.56
N SER A 332 -10.34 2.83 -14.13
CA SER A 332 -9.18 2.29 -13.40
C SER A 332 -8.42 3.39 -12.65
N MET A 333 -8.39 4.60 -13.20
CA MET A 333 -7.70 5.78 -12.66
C MET A 333 -8.30 7.07 -13.24
N ILE A 334 -8.01 8.21 -12.62
CA ILE A 334 -8.27 9.55 -13.15
C ILE A 334 -6.96 10.24 -13.46
N VAL A 335 -6.86 10.91 -14.59
CA VAL A 335 -5.84 11.93 -14.83
C VAL A 335 -6.43 13.26 -14.40
N ALA A 336 -5.92 13.83 -13.31
CA ALA A 336 -6.34 15.11 -12.80
C ALA A 336 -5.30 16.17 -13.18
N ILE A 337 -5.73 17.20 -13.89
CA ILE A 337 -4.90 18.31 -14.36
C ILE A 337 -5.48 19.58 -13.79
N ASP A 338 -4.63 20.48 -13.31
CA ASP A 338 -5.07 21.77 -12.80
C ASP A 338 -4.11 22.87 -13.25
N GLY A 339 -4.56 24.12 -13.18
CA GLY A 339 -3.74 25.25 -13.57
C GLY A 339 -4.16 26.56 -12.93
N SER A 340 -3.23 27.53 -12.93
CA SER A 340 -3.36 28.80 -12.20
C SER A 340 -3.92 29.97 -13.02
N ASP A 341 -3.86 29.87 -14.35
CA ASP A 341 -4.30 30.95 -15.24
C ASP A 341 -5.82 31.02 -15.30
N LEU A 342 -6.38 32.24 -15.36
CA LEU A 342 -7.82 32.42 -15.49
C LEU A 342 -8.22 32.21 -16.94
N LEU A 343 -9.20 31.32 -17.13
CA LEU A 343 -9.74 30.97 -18.43
C LEU A 343 -11.06 31.70 -18.69
N ASP A 344 -11.34 32.00 -19.95
CA ASP A 344 -12.61 32.56 -20.40
C ASP A 344 -13.61 31.44 -20.72
N GLU A 345 -14.59 31.24 -19.82
CA GLU A 345 -15.65 30.24 -19.98
C GLU A 345 -16.53 30.49 -21.22
N THR A 346 -16.62 31.74 -21.68
CA THR A 346 -17.43 32.08 -22.86
C THR A 346 -16.71 31.81 -24.18
N CYS A 347 -15.42 31.49 -24.13
CA CYS A 347 -14.61 31.25 -25.31
C CYS A 347 -14.95 29.90 -25.96
N SER A 348 -15.33 29.91 -27.24
CA SER A 348 -15.63 28.69 -27.99
C SER A 348 -14.43 27.76 -28.17
N GLU A 349 -13.20 28.28 -28.10
CA GLU A 349 -11.98 27.47 -28.15
C GLU A 349 -11.80 26.60 -26.91
N LEU A 350 -12.41 26.97 -25.77
CA LEU A 350 -12.27 26.22 -24.53
C LEU A 350 -12.83 24.80 -24.64
N GLN A 351 -14.02 24.65 -25.26
CA GLN A 351 -14.62 23.34 -25.48
C GLN A 351 -13.76 22.48 -26.43
N ALA A 352 -13.26 23.09 -27.51
CA ALA A 352 -12.36 22.40 -28.44
C ALA A 352 -11.06 21.94 -27.75
N PHE A 353 -10.50 22.78 -26.87
CA PHE A 353 -9.34 22.43 -26.06
C PHE A 353 -9.63 21.26 -25.12
N THR A 354 -10.73 21.28 -24.37
CA THR A 354 -11.07 20.19 -23.44
C THR A 354 -11.31 18.87 -24.16
N ASP A 355 -12.02 18.89 -25.29
CA ASP A 355 -12.31 17.69 -26.08
C ASP A 355 -11.03 17.10 -26.69
N GLU A 356 -10.17 17.94 -27.26
CA GLU A 356 -8.89 17.51 -27.83
C GLU A 356 -7.97 16.93 -26.75
N VAL A 357 -7.85 17.59 -25.60
CA VAL A 357 -7.01 17.13 -24.48
C VAL A 357 -7.53 15.81 -23.91
N ALA A 358 -8.84 15.68 -23.69
CA ALA A 358 -9.44 14.42 -23.22
C ALA A 358 -9.12 13.28 -24.17
N TYR A 359 -9.37 13.47 -25.47
CA TYR A 359 -9.11 12.44 -26.49
C TYR A 359 -7.64 12.03 -26.54
N LEU A 360 -6.72 13.00 -26.52
CA LEU A 360 -5.29 12.72 -26.60
C LEU A 360 -4.76 12.03 -25.34
N ILE A 361 -5.24 12.39 -24.16
CA ILE A 361 -4.83 11.75 -22.91
C ILE A 361 -5.39 10.34 -22.83
N GLU A 362 -6.67 10.17 -23.13
CA GLU A 362 -7.34 8.87 -23.11
C GLU A 362 -6.70 7.89 -24.10
N SER A 363 -6.42 8.33 -25.33
CA SER A 363 -5.76 7.50 -26.35
C SER A 363 -4.33 7.10 -25.97
N ASN A 364 -3.51 8.03 -25.47
CA ASN A 364 -2.12 7.73 -25.10
C ASN A 364 -2.02 6.85 -23.84
N LEU A 365 -2.91 7.02 -22.87
CA LEU A 365 -2.81 6.30 -21.59
C LEU A 365 -3.57 4.97 -21.58
N LYS A 366 -4.57 4.77 -22.44
CA LYS A 366 -5.19 3.44 -22.62
C LYS A 366 -4.14 2.36 -22.91
N HIS A 367 -3.14 2.67 -23.73
CA HIS A 367 -2.07 1.71 -24.03
C HIS A 367 -1.14 1.46 -22.84
N ALA A 368 -0.82 2.48 -22.04
CA ALA A 368 -0.03 2.32 -20.83
C ALA A 368 -0.75 1.47 -19.78
N VAL A 369 -2.07 1.64 -19.63
CA VAL A 369 -2.90 0.91 -18.67
C VAL A 369 -3.13 -0.56 -19.05
N VAL A 370 -3.04 -0.92 -20.34
CA VAL A 370 -3.10 -2.32 -20.78
C VAL A 370 -1.79 -3.08 -20.46
N ALA A 371 -0.68 -2.36 -20.35
CA ALA A 371 0.63 -2.93 -20.05
C ALA A 371 0.92 -3.07 -18.54
N LEU A 372 0.13 -2.40 -17.70
CA LEU A 372 0.16 -2.45 -16.23
C LEU A 372 -0.82 -3.51 -15.71
#